data_AF-A0A126QNK4-F1
#
_entry.id   AF-A0A126QNK4-F1
#
_cell.length_a   1.000
_cell.length_b   1.000
_cell.length_c   1.000
_cell.angle_alpha   90.00
_cell.angle_beta   90.00
_cell.angle_gamma   90.00
#
_symmetry.space_group_name_H-M   'P 1'
#
loop_
_entity.id
_entity.type
_entity.pdbx_description
1 polymer ?
#
loop_
_entity_poly.entity_id
_entity_poly.type
_entity_poly.pdbx_seq_one_letter_code
_entity_poly.pdbx_strand_id
1 'polypeptide(L)'
;MFSTLFQATGFKRALDLFEAGRLEEGKALLKSLQEEFLAVCEENEALKRQLSEVAEVLDLAEKVQFDGQKYWLNDEDERRGPFCQVCYDRDGLLVHLHRRENHWECQSCHGLYMIPREAPATDRKKPRLRTNLKKTVPLFFERELG
;
A
#
# COMPACT_ATOMS: atom_id res chain seq x y z
N MET A 1 7.72 21.14 20.15
CA MET A 1 6.49 20.87 20.92
C MET A 1 5.98 22.17 21.52
N PHE A 2 5.39 23.05 20.70
CA PHE A 2 4.65 24.19 21.24
C PHE A 2 3.37 23.66 21.90
N SER A 3 3.14 24.11 23.13
CA SER A 3 2.20 23.51 24.07
C SER A 3 0.75 23.67 23.60
N THR A 4 -0.03 22.60 23.64
CA THR A 4 -1.48 22.56 23.41
C THR A 4 -2.25 23.63 24.21
N LEU A 5 -1.67 24.09 25.33
CA LEU A 5 -2.19 25.19 26.16
C LEU A 5 -2.17 26.56 25.45
N PHE A 6 -1.21 26.82 24.56
CA PHE A 6 -1.11 28.07 23.80
C PHE A 6 -2.23 28.19 22.78
N GLN A 7 -2.55 27.11 22.07
CA GLN A 7 -3.65 27.06 21.11
C GLN A 7 -5.03 27.12 21.79
N ALA A 8 -5.20 26.41 22.92
CA ALA A 8 -6.47 26.36 23.64
C ALA A 8 -6.89 27.71 24.26
N THR A 9 -5.92 28.58 24.57
CA THR A 9 -6.19 29.86 25.24
C THR A 9 -5.73 31.09 24.44
N GLY A 10 -5.13 30.89 23.27
CA GLY A 10 -4.54 31.96 22.45
C GLY A 10 -5.55 33.04 22.06
N PHE A 11 -6.74 32.64 21.60
CA PHE A 11 -7.81 33.58 21.26
C PHE A 11 -8.35 34.34 22.48
N LYS A 12 -8.43 33.68 23.64
CA LYS A 12 -8.82 34.35 24.89
C LYS A 12 -7.79 35.40 25.29
N ARG A 13 -6.51 35.08 25.20
CA ARG A 13 -5.42 36.03 25.48
C ARG A 13 -5.42 37.19 24.49
N ALA A 14 -5.73 36.96 23.21
CA ALA A 14 -5.88 38.02 22.23
C ALA A 14 -7.05 38.95 22.61
N LEU A 15 -8.20 38.38 23.01
CA LEU A 15 -9.35 39.13 23.49
C LEU A 15 -8.99 39.98 24.73
N ASP A 16 -8.34 39.40 25.73
CA ASP A 16 -7.91 40.11 26.93
C ASP A 16 -6.96 41.30 26.59
N LEU A 17 -6.09 41.14 25.58
CA LEU A 17 -5.21 42.21 25.10
C LEU A 17 -6.00 43.36 24.43
N PHE A 18 -7.05 43.04 23.67
CA PHE A 18 -7.92 44.05 23.06
C PHE A 18 -8.75 44.79 24.12
N GLU A 19 -9.31 44.06 25.09
CA GLU A 19 -10.05 44.66 26.22
C GLU A 19 -9.15 45.58 27.07
N ALA A 20 -7.86 45.24 27.21
CA ALA A 20 -6.86 46.06 27.87
C ALA A 20 -6.33 47.23 27.01
N GLY A 21 -6.82 47.42 25.78
CA GLY A 21 -6.37 48.49 24.86
C GLY A 21 -5.00 48.26 24.22
N ARG A 22 -4.39 47.07 24.40
CA ARG A 22 -3.07 46.70 23.85
C ARG A 22 -3.20 46.17 22.43
N LEU A 23 -3.64 47.04 21.52
CA LEU A 23 -4.05 46.67 20.16
C LEU A 23 -2.93 46.02 19.34
N GLU A 24 -1.71 46.53 19.40
CA GLU A 24 -0.59 46.01 18.59
C GLU A 24 -0.16 44.61 19.03
N GLU A 25 -0.18 44.35 20.34
CA GLU A 25 0.14 43.02 20.89
C GLU A 25 -0.97 42.01 20.58
N GLY A 26 -2.24 42.42 20.67
CA GLY A 26 -3.38 41.60 20.25
C GLY A 26 -3.31 41.22 18.77
N LYS A 27 -2.97 42.17 17.89
CA LYS A 27 -2.76 41.91 16.45
C LYS A 27 -1.60 40.95 16.20
N ALA A 28 -0.46 41.16 16.86
CA ALA A 28 0.70 40.29 16.72
C ALA A 28 0.37 38.84 17.15
N LEU A 29 -0.37 38.68 18.25
CA LEU A 29 -0.81 37.37 18.72
C LEU A 29 -1.81 36.70 17.76
N LEU A 30 -2.77 37.45 17.21
CA LEU A 30 -3.68 36.90 16.20
C LEU A 30 -2.93 36.45 14.95
N LYS A 31 -1.95 37.23 14.51
CA LYS A 31 -1.12 36.87 13.37
C LYS A 31 -0.33 35.58 13.62
N SER A 32 0.29 35.44 14.80
CA SER A 32 1.02 34.22 15.14
C SER A 32 0.09 33.00 15.21
N LEU A 33 -1.10 33.14 15.80
CA LEU A 33 -2.10 32.08 15.84
C LEU A 33 -2.59 31.69 14.45
N GLN A 34 -2.77 32.66 13.55
CA GLN A 34 -3.14 32.41 12.16
C GLN A 34 -2.03 31.65 11.42
N GLU A 35 -0.77 32.07 11.58
CA GLU A 35 0.39 31.38 10.97
C GLU A 35 0.50 29.94 11.47
N GLU A 36 0.33 29.71 12.77
CA GLU A 36 0.30 28.35 13.36
C GLU A 36 -0.86 27.51 12.82
N PHE A 37 -2.06 28.09 12.73
CA PHE A 37 -3.23 27.39 12.21
C PHE A 37 -3.04 26.96 10.75
N LEU A 38 -2.49 27.86 9.91
CA LEU A 38 -2.19 27.53 8.53
C LEU A 38 -1.15 26.41 8.42
N ALA A 39 -0.07 26.48 9.21
CA ALA A 39 0.95 25.44 9.24
C ALA A 39 0.36 24.07 9.64
N VAL A 40 -0.53 24.03 10.65
CA VAL A 40 -1.22 22.80 11.06
C VAL A 40 -2.15 22.27 9.95
N CYS A 41 -2.87 23.14 9.25
CA CYS A 41 -3.72 22.74 8.13
C CYS A 41 -2.89 22.15 6.98
N GLU A 42 -1.77 22.79 6.62
CA GLU A 42 -0.85 22.29 5.59
C GLU A 42 -0.26 20.93 5.96
N GLU A 43 0.18 20.75 7.22
CA GLU A 43 0.68 19.47 7.72
C GLU A 43 -0.42 18.39 7.69
N ASN A 44 -1.64 18.74 8.13
CA ASN A 44 -2.77 17.81 8.12
C ASN A 44 -3.13 17.34 6.70
N GLU A 45 -3.13 18.26 5.73
CA GLU A 45 -3.35 17.91 4.32
C GLU A 45 -2.24 17.05 3.75
N ALA A 46 -0.98 17.34 4.09
CA ALA A 46 0.16 16.53 3.66
C ALA A 46 0.05 15.10 4.23
N LEU A 47 -0.27 14.96 5.52
CA LEU A 47 -0.46 13.66 6.16
C LEU A 47 -1.64 12.89 5.56
N LYS A 48 -2.77 13.55 5.30
CA LYS A 48 -3.92 12.93 4.62
C LYS A 48 -3.57 12.44 3.22
N ARG A 49 -2.79 13.21 2.45
CA ARG A 49 -2.30 12.81 1.12
C ARG A 49 -1.43 11.56 1.22
N GLN A 50 -0.45 11.54 2.11
CA GLN A 50 0.39 10.37 2.34
C GLN A 50 -0.41 9.14 2.76
N LEU A 51 -1.42 9.31 3.61
CA LEU A 51 -2.28 8.22 4.04
C LEU A 51 -3.13 7.68 2.90
N SER A 52 -3.64 8.54 2.01
CA SER A 52 -4.36 8.13 0.79
C SER A 52 -3.46 7.33 -0.14
N GLU A 53 -2.24 7.82 -0.42
CA GLU A 53 -1.27 7.15 -1.29
C GLU A 53 -0.92 5.75 -0.76
N VAL A 54 -0.70 5.61 0.55
CA VAL A 54 -0.42 4.31 1.17
C VAL A 54 -1.64 3.38 1.10
N ALA A 55 -2.84 3.89 1.37
CA ALA A 55 -4.07 3.11 1.26
C ALA A 55 -4.27 2.58 -0.16
N GLU A 56 -4.08 3.41 -1.17
CA GLU A 56 -4.17 3.01 -2.59
C GLU A 56 -3.16 1.91 -2.95
N VAL A 57 -1.93 1.98 -2.44
CA VAL A 57 -0.91 0.94 -2.65
C VAL A 57 -1.31 -0.37 -1.98
N LEU A 58 -1.85 -0.33 -0.76
CA LEU A 58 -2.31 -1.52 -0.04
C LEU A 58 -3.51 -2.18 -0.75
N ASP A 59 -4.49 -1.37 -1.17
CA ASP A 59 -5.65 -1.83 -1.92
C ASP A 59 -5.22 -2.51 -3.23
N LEU A 60 -4.23 -1.92 -3.94
CA LEU A 60 -3.68 -2.53 -5.14
C LEU A 60 -2.99 -3.87 -4.83
N ALA A 61 -2.16 -3.92 -3.79
CA ALA A 61 -1.42 -5.12 -3.41
C ALA A 61 -2.37 -6.28 -3.04
N GLU A 62 -3.49 -6.00 -2.39
CA GLU A 62 -4.51 -7.01 -2.06
C GLU A 62 -5.17 -7.60 -3.33
N LYS A 63 -5.35 -6.77 -4.36
CA LYS A 63 -5.94 -7.19 -5.64
C LYS A 63 -4.98 -7.96 -6.55
N VAL A 64 -3.68 -7.94 -6.28
CA VAL A 64 -2.67 -8.62 -7.10
C VAL A 64 -2.57 -10.10 -6.71
N GLN A 65 -2.86 -10.98 -7.68
CA GLN A 65 -2.78 -12.43 -7.52
C GLN A 65 -1.72 -13.06 -8.42
N PHE A 66 -0.88 -13.90 -7.82
CA PHE A 66 0.11 -14.68 -8.55
C PHE A 66 -0.48 -16.02 -9.03
N ASP A 67 -0.31 -16.36 -10.31
CA ASP A 67 -0.81 -17.63 -10.86
C ASP A 67 0.24 -18.76 -10.92
N GLY A 68 1.43 -18.53 -10.36
CA GLY A 68 2.58 -19.43 -10.43
C GLY A 68 3.64 -19.02 -11.45
N GLN A 69 3.33 -18.11 -12.38
CA GLN A 69 4.31 -17.53 -13.32
C GLN A 69 4.19 -16.02 -13.48
N LYS A 70 2.99 -15.46 -13.39
CA LYS A 70 2.71 -14.05 -13.67
C LYS A 70 1.62 -13.51 -12.74
N TYR A 71 1.58 -12.19 -12.61
CA TYR A 71 0.58 -11.52 -11.80
C TYR A 71 -0.68 -11.20 -12.60
N TRP A 72 -1.78 -11.11 -11.88
CA TRP A 72 -3.09 -10.72 -12.38
C TRP A 72 -3.72 -9.77 -11.36
N LEU A 73 -4.47 -8.79 -11.83
CA LEU A 73 -5.31 -7.96 -10.98
C LEU A 73 -6.73 -8.53 -11.00
N ASN A 74 -7.28 -8.83 -9.83
CA ASN A 74 -8.70 -9.10 -9.71
C ASN A 74 -9.40 -7.83 -9.24
N ASP A 75 -10.15 -7.23 -10.14
CA ASP A 75 -11.15 -6.23 -9.77
C ASP A 75 -12.52 -6.93 -9.73
N GLU A 76 -13.48 -6.36 -8.99
CA GLU A 76 -14.72 -6.99 -8.51
C GLU A 76 -15.43 -7.94 -9.50
N ASP A 77 -15.38 -7.68 -10.81
CA ASP A 77 -15.95 -8.55 -11.86
C ASP A 77 -15.01 -8.87 -13.04
N GLU A 78 -13.77 -8.36 -13.05
CA GLU A 78 -12.84 -8.55 -14.18
C GLU A 78 -11.42 -8.88 -13.74
N ARG A 79 -10.87 -9.95 -14.32
CA ARG A 79 -9.46 -10.31 -14.18
C ARG A 79 -8.63 -9.62 -15.26
N ARG A 80 -7.82 -8.64 -14.85
CA ARG A 80 -6.94 -7.87 -15.74
C ARG A 80 -5.52 -8.43 -15.73
N GLY A 81 -4.86 -8.44 -16.89
CA GLY A 81 -3.49 -8.92 -17.04
C GLY A 81 -3.29 -9.78 -18.29
N PRO A 82 -2.20 -10.57 -18.36
CA PRO A 82 -1.21 -10.80 -17.30
C PRO A 82 -0.14 -9.71 -17.18
N PHE A 83 0.44 -9.59 -15.99
CA PHE A 83 1.51 -8.65 -15.64
C PHE A 83 2.83 -9.37 -15.31
N CYS A 84 3.93 -8.67 -15.57
CA CYS A 84 5.29 -9.18 -15.36
C CYS A 84 5.58 -9.35 -13.87
N GLN A 85 5.96 -10.57 -13.45
CA GLN A 85 6.35 -10.85 -12.07
C GLN A 85 7.59 -10.04 -11.66
N VAL A 86 8.63 -10.05 -12.50
CA VAL A 86 9.92 -9.41 -12.19
C VAL A 86 9.80 -7.89 -11.98
N CYS A 87 9.04 -7.21 -12.85
CA CYS A 87 8.85 -5.76 -12.73
C CYS A 87 8.03 -5.38 -11.49
N TYR A 88 7.05 -6.20 -11.13
CA TYR A 88 6.24 -5.95 -9.95
C TYR A 88 7.04 -6.23 -8.67
N ASP A 89 7.74 -7.36 -8.57
CA ASP A 89 8.52 -7.72 -7.38
C ASP A 89 9.69 -6.75 -7.13
N ARG A 90 10.30 -6.21 -8.19
CA ARG A 90 11.45 -5.30 -8.08
C ARG A 90 11.04 -3.85 -7.87
N ASP A 91 10.08 -3.37 -8.67
CA ASP A 91 9.79 -1.93 -8.79
C ASP A 91 8.35 -1.58 -8.39
N GLY A 92 7.51 -2.56 -8.05
CA GLY A 92 6.06 -2.34 -7.82
C GLY A 92 5.27 -2.03 -9.09
N LEU A 93 5.84 -2.23 -10.27
CA LEU A 93 5.25 -1.84 -11.55
C LEU A 93 4.48 -2.98 -12.22
N LEU A 94 3.18 -2.75 -12.46
CA LEU A 94 2.32 -3.65 -13.22
C LEU A 94 2.51 -3.47 -14.73
N VAL A 95 3.61 -4.03 -15.26
CA VAL A 95 3.91 -4.02 -16.69
C VAL A 95 3.15 -5.14 -17.41
N HIS A 96 2.28 -4.78 -18.36
CA HIS A 96 1.55 -5.76 -19.17
C HIS A 96 2.50 -6.65 -19.98
N LEU A 97 2.27 -7.96 -19.89
CA LEU A 97 2.94 -8.93 -20.73
C LEU A 97 2.24 -9.01 -22.10
N HIS A 98 3.05 -9.03 -23.15
CA HIS A 98 2.55 -9.11 -24.51
C HIS A 98 2.58 -10.55 -25.01
N ARG A 99 1.48 -11.00 -25.61
CA ARG A 99 1.39 -12.36 -26.14
C ARG A 99 2.22 -12.48 -27.43
N ARG A 100 2.99 -13.55 -27.52
CA ARG A 100 3.64 -14.07 -28.73
C ARG A 100 3.14 -15.49 -29.00
N GLU A 101 3.64 -16.12 -30.05
CA GLU A 101 3.17 -17.45 -30.47
C GLU A 101 3.26 -18.51 -29.37
N ASN A 102 4.39 -18.58 -28.65
CA ASN A 102 4.65 -19.65 -27.65
C ASN A 102 4.94 -19.12 -26.24
N HIS A 103 4.94 -17.81 -26.04
CA HIS A 103 5.30 -17.19 -24.76
C HIS A 103 4.65 -15.82 -24.59
N TRP A 104 4.72 -15.31 -23.37
CA TRP A 104 4.46 -13.92 -23.02
C TRP A 104 5.78 -13.20 -22.80
N GLU A 105 5.86 -11.95 -23.24
CA GLU A 105 7.08 -11.14 -23.20
C GLU A 105 6.82 -9.81 -22.48
N CYS A 106 7.70 -9.45 -21.54
CA CYS A 106 7.71 -8.12 -20.93
C CYS A 106 8.54 -7.15 -21.78
N GLN A 107 7.97 -5.99 -22.14
CA GLN A 107 8.71 -4.97 -22.89
C GLN A 107 9.67 -4.13 -22.03
N SER A 108 9.54 -4.18 -20.70
CA SER A 108 10.38 -3.42 -19.77
C SER A 108 11.65 -4.18 -19.38
N CYS A 109 11.52 -5.45 -18.98
CA CYS A 109 12.65 -6.26 -18.53
C CYS A 109 13.03 -7.40 -19.49
N HIS A 110 12.33 -7.54 -20.62
CA HIS A 110 12.52 -8.62 -21.61
C HIS A 110 12.38 -10.04 -21.06
N GLY A 111 11.70 -10.20 -19.93
CA GLY A 111 11.39 -11.51 -19.34
C GLY A 111 10.41 -12.30 -20.21
N LEU A 112 10.65 -13.61 -20.36
CA LEU A 112 9.85 -14.53 -21.16
C LEU A 112 9.13 -15.54 -20.26
N TYR A 113 7.82 -15.69 -20.46
CA TYR A 113 6.97 -16.60 -19.70
C TYR A 113 6.29 -17.59 -20.65
N MET A 114 6.66 -18.85 -20.58
CA MET A 114 6.21 -19.86 -21.55
C MET A 114 4.71 -20.16 -21.41
N ILE A 115 4.00 -20.22 -22.53
CA ILE A 115 2.62 -20.71 -22.55
C ILE A 115 2.69 -22.24 -22.55
N PRO A 116 2.12 -22.93 -21.55
CA PRO A 116 2.07 -24.39 -21.58
C PRO A 116 1.34 -24.84 -22.86
N ARG A 117 1.97 -25.70 -23.65
CA ARG A 117 1.27 -26.38 -24.74
C ARG A 117 0.29 -27.36 -24.09
N GLU A 118 -1.00 -27.19 -24.36
CA GLU A 118 -1.99 -28.20 -24.00
C GLU A 118 -1.57 -29.53 -24.65
N ALA A 119 -1.04 -30.44 -23.85
CA ALA A 119 -0.88 -31.82 -24.30
C ALA A 119 -2.30 -32.35 -24.56
N PRO A 120 -2.55 -33.06 -25.68
CA PRO A 120 -3.85 -33.71 -25.88
C PRO A 120 -4.14 -34.57 -24.64
N ALA A 121 -5.36 -34.45 -24.12
CA ALA A 121 -5.80 -35.15 -22.92
C ALA A 121 -5.60 -36.66 -23.08
N THR A 122 -4.46 -37.16 -22.63
CA THR A 122 -4.23 -38.59 -22.49
C THR A 122 -5.00 -39.01 -21.25
N ASP A 123 -5.96 -39.91 -21.48
CA ASP A 123 -6.88 -40.49 -20.52
C ASP A 123 -6.17 -40.84 -19.20
N ARG A 124 -6.28 -39.94 -18.21
CA ARG A 124 -5.65 -40.12 -16.90
C ARG A 124 -6.44 -41.17 -16.14
N LYS A 125 -6.03 -42.44 -16.24
CA LYS A 125 -6.45 -43.47 -15.30
C LYS A 125 -6.25 -42.95 -13.86
N LYS A 126 -7.35 -42.88 -13.11
CA LYS A 126 -7.40 -42.37 -11.73
C LYS A 126 -6.25 -42.93 -10.88
N PRO A 127 -5.44 -42.09 -10.21
CA PRO A 127 -4.46 -42.61 -9.27
C PRO A 127 -5.20 -43.23 -8.07
N ARG A 128 -4.85 -44.48 -7.75
CA ARG A 128 -5.37 -45.15 -6.54
C ARG A 128 -4.91 -44.37 -5.32
N LEU A 129 -5.85 -43.89 -4.51
CA LEU A 129 -5.57 -43.27 -3.21
C LEU A 129 -4.70 -44.22 -2.39
N ARG A 130 -3.47 -43.81 -2.07
CA ARG A 130 -2.73 -44.37 -0.94
C ARG A 130 -2.96 -43.45 0.24
N THR A 131 -3.83 -43.89 1.14
CA THR A 131 -4.01 -43.31 2.46
C THR A 131 -2.73 -43.51 3.27
N ASN A 132 -2.10 -42.42 3.73
CA ASN A 132 -1.23 -42.47 4.89
C ASN A 132 -1.22 -41.12 5.62
N LEU A 133 -1.99 -41.14 6.71
CA LEU A 133 -1.78 -40.52 8.01
C LEU A 133 -0.90 -39.25 8.13
N LYS A 134 -1.55 -38.20 8.62
CA LYS A 134 -1.05 -36.90 9.07
C LYS A 134 0.31 -36.97 9.78
N LYS A 135 1.27 -36.14 9.33
CA LYS A 135 2.32 -35.59 10.18
C LYS A 135 2.37 -34.09 9.95
N THR A 136 1.76 -33.34 10.87
CA THR A 136 1.90 -31.90 10.99
C THR A 136 3.37 -31.57 11.29
N VAL A 137 3.91 -30.58 10.58
CA VAL A 137 5.23 -30.00 10.84
C VAL A 137 5.09 -29.06 12.04
N PRO A 138 5.82 -29.24 13.16
CA PRO A 138 5.80 -28.28 14.26
C PRO A 138 6.64 -27.06 13.86
N LEU A 139 6.00 -25.89 13.84
CA LEU A 139 6.69 -24.60 13.90
C LEU A 139 6.88 -24.27 15.39
N PHE A 140 8.02 -23.64 15.72
CA PHE A 140 8.51 -23.23 17.05
C PHE A 140 9.49 -24.20 17.73
N PHE A 141 10.79 -23.86 17.62
CA PHE A 141 11.82 -24.19 18.61
C PHE A 141 11.85 -23.03 19.61
N GLU A 142 11.33 -23.23 20.81
CA GLU A 142 11.61 -22.34 21.93
C GLU A 142 13.02 -22.65 22.46
N ARG A 143 13.85 -21.61 22.49
CA ARG A 143 15.21 -21.62 23.02
C ARG A 143 15.11 -21.13 24.46
N GLU A 144 15.05 -22.02 25.43
CA GLU A 144 15.19 -21.64 26.84
C GLU A 144 16.67 -21.56 27.21
N LEU A 145 17.04 -20.38 27.70
CA LEU A 145 18.31 -20.07 28.36
C LEU A 145 18.36 -20.82 29.70
N GLY A 146 19.45 -21.56 29.93
CA GLY A 146 19.89 -22.02 31.24
C GLY A 146 21.29 -21.48 31.50
#